data_AF-A0A975Y7P7-F1
#
_entry.id   AF-A0A975Y7P7-F1
#
_cell.length_a   1.000
_cell.length_b   1.000
_cell.length_c   1.000
_cell.angle_alpha   90.00
_cell.angle_beta   90.00
_cell.angle_gamma   90.00
#
_symmetry.space_group_name_H-M   'P 1'
#
loop_
_entity.id
_entity.type
_entity.pdbx_description
1 polymer ?
#
loop_
_entity_poly.entity_id
_entity_poly.type
_entity_poly.pdbx_seq_one_letter_code
_entity_poly.pdbx_strand_id
1 'polypeptide(L)'
;MSLDQQKFPERLLSQEAERRLSSQLDQVDSIRVDVQTDILKIFQGQLDAVSLAGEGLVVQDQIRVQEIHLQTDSINFNPLSVIFGQIQLNAPVNAMAKIVITEADINLALNSEFIYTQDMELCLDGKPVKFQLKKIQISLGDNQEIECNGEILMTENLQSHNLEYTAIIKPPLHASNTSFKDFRCLQETGISLDLITALMQKIKELINLSYFQWHDIGLLIKDITIAEKKLILIVEAIVKQIPPIVNTLSST
;
A
#
# COMPACT_ATOMS: atom_id res chain seq x y z
N MET A 1 21.62 -7.90 24.45
CA MET A 1 22.60 -6.91 23.93
C MET A 1 21.93 -5.55 23.99
N SER A 2 22.56 -4.59 24.66
CA SER A 2 22.00 -3.30 25.06
C SER A 2 21.99 -2.28 23.93
N LEU A 3 20.93 -1.46 23.88
CA LEU A 3 20.55 -0.48 22.86
C LEU A 3 21.45 0.76 22.71
N ASP A 4 22.70 0.78 23.18
CA ASP A 4 23.38 2.06 23.46
C ASP A 4 24.84 2.18 23.02
N GLN A 5 25.15 1.88 21.74
CA GLN A 5 26.42 2.28 21.12
C GLN A 5 26.28 2.72 19.64
N GLN A 6 25.20 3.41 19.27
CA GLN A 6 25.21 4.15 17.99
C GLN A 6 26.18 5.35 18.09
N LYS A 7 27.01 5.53 17.06
CA LYS A 7 27.95 6.66 16.95
C LYS A 7 27.16 7.95 16.72
N PHE A 8 27.68 9.09 17.18
CA PHE A 8 27.02 10.40 17.08
C PHE A 8 26.45 10.74 15.67
N PRO A 9 27.17 10.48 14.56
CA PRO A 9 26.64 10.73 13.21
C PRO A 9 25.42 9.86 12.84
N GLU A 10 25.43 8.58 13.22
CA GLU A 10 24.31 7.66 12.98
C GLU A 10 23.05 8.14 13.71
N ARG A 11 23.21 8.58 14.96
CA ARG A 11 22.11 9.13 15.78
C ARG A 11 21.50 10.37 15.15
N LEU A 12 22.32 11.30 14.67
CA LEU A 12 21.82 12.53 14.04
C LEU A 12 21.07 12.23 12.74
N LEU A 13 21.59 11.33 11.90
CA LEU A 13 20.92 10.93 10.66
C LEU A 13 19.59 10.21 10.95
N SER A 14 19.60 9.32 11.94
CA SER A 14 18.40 8.61 12.40
C SER A 14 17.32 9.56 12.90
N GLN A 15 17.68 10.52 13.75
CA GLN A 15 16.75 11.52 14.28
C GLN A 15 16.17 12.44 13.20
N GLU A 16 17.00 12.90 12.26
CA GLU A 16 16.52 13.74 11.16
C GLU A 16 15.63 12.95 10.20
N ALA A 17 15.93 11.68 9.95
CA ALA A 17 15.07 10.79 9.17
C ALA A 17 13.72 10.55 9.87
N GLU A 18 13.72 10.23 11.16
CA GLU A 18 12.50 10.11 11.98
C GLU A 18 11.64 11.36 11.90
N ARG A 19 12.26 12.54 12.12
CA ARG A 19 11.56 13.82 12.09
C ARG A 19 10.92 14.10 10.74
N ARG A 20 11.66 13.85 9.64
CA ARG A 20 11.17 14.07 8.27
C ARG A 20 10.05 13.12 7.89
N LEU A 21 10.16 11.84 8.25
CA LEU A 21 9.10 10.87 7.98
C LEU A 21 7.85 11.18 8.79
N SER A 22 8.01 11.53 10.07
CA SER A 22 6.89 11.94 10.93
C SER A 22 6.14 13.14 10.35
N SER A 23 6.85 14.12 9.76
CA SER A 23 6.22 15.31 9.17
C SER A 23 5.50 15.04 7.84
N GLN A 24 5.51 13.82 7.32
CA GLN A 24 4.73 13.41 6.14
C GLN A 24 3.48 12.61 6.52
N LEU A 25 3.31 12.29 7.80
CA LEU A 25 2.16 11.56 8.32
C LEU A 25 1.21 12.56 8.96
N ASP A 26 -0.10 12.37 8.75
CA ASP A 26 -1.10 13.20 9.42
C ASP A 26 -1.15 12.85 10.91
N GLN A 27 -0.97 11.56 11.22
CA GLN A 27 -0.87 11.03 12.58
C GLN A 27 0.13 9.88 12.62
N VAL A 28 0.82 9.73 13.74
CA VAL A 28 1.74 8.61 14.00
C VAL A 28 1.81 8.35 15.50
N ASP A 29 1.66 7.10 15.92
CA ASP A 29 1.78 6.72 17.33
C ASP A 29 3.25 6.62 17.73
N SER A 30 4.05 5.93 16.91
CA SER A 30 5.51 5.92 17.06
C SER A 30 6.22 5.65 15.74
N ILE A 31 7.42 6.19 15.60
CA ILE A 31 8.34 5.87 14.50
C ILE A 31 9.77 5.89 15.02
N ARG A 32 10.56 4.91 14.61
CA ARG A 32 11.98 4.82 14.87
C ARG A 32 12.71 4.49 13.57
N VAL A 33 13.78 5.21 13.31
CA VAL A 33 14.68 4.95 12.19
C VAL A 33 16.06 4.65 12.77
N ASP A 34 16.73 3.65 12.23
CA ASP A 34 18.13 3.34 12.54
C ASP A 34 18.93 3.37 11.24
N VAL A 35 19.85 4.33 11.15
CA VAL A 35 20.79 4.50 10.05
C VAL A 35 22.14 3.93 10.46
N GLN A 36 22.54 2.84 9.80
CA GLN A 36 23.81 2.15 10.07
C GLN A 36 24.86 2.63 9.06
N THR A 37 25.93 3.25 9.55
CA THR A 37 27.02 3.76 8.69
C THR A 37 28.24 4.23 9.50
N ASP A 38 29.30 4.67 8.82
CA ASP A 38 30.39 5.40 9.44
C ASP A 38 30.66 6.72 8.73
N ILE A 39 31.42 7.60 9.38
CA ILE A 39 31.71 8.95 8.89
C ILE A 39 32.33 8.90 7.48
N LEU A 40 33.26 7.97 7.24
CA LEU A 40 33.95 7.88 5.95
C LEU A 40 32.99 7.46 4.84
N LYS A 41 32.10 6.51 5.12
CA LYS A 41 31.05 6.07 4.19
C LYS A 41 30.06 7.18 3.86
N ILE A 42 29.64 7.98 4.85
CA ILE A 42 28.78 9.15 4.59
C ILE A 42 29.43 10.10 3.58
N PHE A 43 30.72 10.43 3.75
CA PHE A 43 31.45 11.28 2.80
C PHE A 43 31.59 10.64 1.41
N GLN A 44 31.59 9.32 1.32
CA GLN A 44 31.61 8.57 0.07
C GLN A 44 30.22 8.37 -0.55
N GLY A 45 29.16 8.87 0.10
CA GLY A 45 27.79 8.70 -0.38
C GLY A 45 27.24 7.30 -0.12
N GLN A 46 27.60 6.66 1.00
CA GLN A 46 27.22 5.29 1.33
C GLN A 46 26.62 5.16 2.73
N LEU A 47 25.61 4.29 2.85
CA LEU A 47 25.06 3.79 4.11
C LEU A 47 25.01 2.25 4.06
N ASP A 48 25.27 1.59 5.19
CA ASP A 48 25.27 0.13 5.26
C ASP A 48 23.86 -0.45 5.23
N ALA A 49 22.95 0.16 6.00
CA ALA A 49 21.53 -0.16 5.99
C ALA A 49 20.73 0.97 6.64
N VAL A 50 19.45 1.03 6.31
CA VAL A 50 18.45 1.80 7.06
C VAL A 50 17.35 0.84 7.49
N SER A 51 16.97 0.89 8.76
CA SER A 51 15.78 0.21 9.23
C SER A 51 14.78 1.19 9.81
N LEU A 52 13.50 0.85 9.71
CA LEU A 52 12.38 1.63 10.18
C LEU A 52 11.41 0.70 10.90
N ALA A 53 10.97 1.13 12.08
CA ALA A 53 9.85 0.54 12.79
C ALA A 53 8.84 1.65 13.10
N GLY A 54 7.57 1.44 12.80
CA GLY A 54 6.53 2.41 13.08
C GLY A 54 5.20 1.77 13.44
N GLU A 55 4.40 2.51 14.20
CA GLU A 55 3.07 2.11 14.65
C GLU A 55 2.06 3.24 14.42
N GLY A 56 0.86 2.87 13.99
CA GLY A 56 -0.27 3.77 13.82
C GLY A 56 -0.03 4.92 12.83
N LEU A 57 0.60 4.65 11.69
CA LEU A 57 0.94 5.65 10.68
C LEU A 57 -0.30 5.97 9.84
N VAL A 58 -0.72 7.23 9.80
CA VAL A 58 -1.87 7.70 9.01
C VAL A 58 -1.38 8.60 7.88
N VAL A 59 -1.84 8.32 6.66
CA VAL A 59 -1.52 9.08 5.43
C VAL A 59 -2.80 9.55 4.76
N GLN A 60 -2.83 10.82 4.39
CA GLN A 60 -3.94 11.52 3.73
C GLN A 60 -5.28 11.38 4.45
N ASP A 61 -5.27 11.36 5.79
CA ASP A 61 -6.42 11.18 6.70
C ASP A 61 -7.26 9.91 6.46
N GLN A 62 -6.79 8.99 5.61
CA GLN A 62 -7.64 7.95 5.02
C GLN A 62 -7.02 6.56 5.10
N ILE A 63 -5.69 6.47 5.11
CA ILE A 63 -4.97 5.19 5.11
C ILE A 63 -4.15 5.07 6.38
N ARG A 64 -4.58 4.18 7.29
CA ARG A 64 -3.83 3.85 8.51
C ARG A 64 -3.11 2.51 8.37
N VAL A 65 -1.81 2.52 8.62
CA VAL A 65 -0.97 1.33 8.80
C VAL A 65 -0.77 1.12 10.29
N GLN A 66 -1.18 -0.05 10.79
CA GLN A 66 -1.08 -0.36 12.21
C GLN A 66 0.36 -0.55 12.65
N GLU A 67 1.16 -1.26 11.85
CA GLU A 67 2.56 -1.55 12.13
C GLU A 67 3.32 -1.68 10.81
N ILE A 68 4.54 -1.15 10.78
CA ILE A 68 5.48 -1.36 9.69
C ILE A 68 6.87 -1.64 10.26
N HIS A 69 7.52 -2.66 9.70
CA HIS A 69 8.96 -2.89 9.87
C HIS A 69 9.58 -2.93 8.49
N LEU A 70 10.58 -2.10 8.24
CA LEU A 70 11.27 -2.02 6.96
C LEU A 70 12.78 -2.09 7.20
N GLN A 71 13.48 -2.79 6.32
CA GLN A 71 14.94 -2.80 6.28
C GLN A 71 15.41 -2.70 4.84
N THR A 72 16.39 -1.85 4.59
CA THR A 72 17.02 -1.68 3.29
C THR A 72 18.31 -2.48 3.19
N ASP A 73 18.71 -2.78 1.95
CA ASP A 73 20.10 -3.07 1.60
C ASP A 73 20.97 -1.80 1.76
N SER A 74 22.27 -1.91 1.43
CA SER A 74 23.18 -0.77 1.38
C SER A 74 22.69 0.31 0.42
N ILE A 75 22.82 1.57 0.84
CA ILE A 75 22.34 2.73 0.07
C ILE A 75 23.54 3.45 -0.52
N ASN A 76 23.47 3.76 -1.81
CA ASN A 76 24.44 4.62 -2.50
C ASN A 76 23.72 5.90 -2.96
N PHE A 77 24.19 7.05 -2.48
CA PHE A 77 23.58 8.35 -2.72
C PHE A 77 24.61 9.39 -3.14
N ASN A 78 24.17 10.45 -3.81
CA ASN A 78 25.01 11.58 -4.20
C ASN A 78 25.20 12.52 -2.99
N PRO A 79 26.39 12.58 -2.36
CA PRO A 79 26.61 13.42 -1.18
C PRO A 79 26.49 14.91 -1.48
N LEU A 80 26.71 15.34 -2.73
CA LEU A 80 26.55 16.74 -3.12
C LEU A 80 25.07 17.15 -3.19
N SER A 81 24.17 16.22 -3.48
CA SER A 81 22.72 16.51 -3.54
C SER A 81 22.15 16.89 -2.16
N VAL A 82 22.73 16.34 -1.09
CA VAL A 82 22.32 16.59 0.30
C VAL A 82 22.54 18.04 0.72
N ILE A 83 23.55 18.71 0.15
CA ILE A 83 23.81 20.15 0.37
C ILE A 83 22.61 20.99 -0.08
N PHE A 84 21.88 20.53 -1.10
CA PHE A 84 20.68 21.17 -1.62
C PHE A 84 19.39 20.62 -0.95
N GLY A 85 19.53 19.86 0.14
CA GLY A 85 18.41 19.26 0.87
C GLY A 85 17.77 18.07 0.17
N GLN A 86 18.37 17.56 -0.91
CA GLN A 86 17.86 16.45 -1.71
C GLN A 86 18.65 15.18 -1.40
N ILE A 87 17.99 14.02 -1.45
CA ILE A 87 18.67 12.73 -1.39
C ILE A 87 18.50 12.07 -2.74
N GLN A 88 19.53 12.17 -3.59
CA GLN A 88 19.55 11.51 -4.88
C GLN A 88 20.28 10.17 -4.75
N LEU A 89 19.61 9.07 -5.12
CA LEU A 89 20.22 7.76 -5.15
C LEU A 89 21.09 7.60 -6.41
N ASN A 90 22.29 7.04 -6.26
CA ASN A 90 23.17 6.71 -7.38
C ASN A 90 22.81 5.36 -8.03
N ALA A 91 22.09 4.51 -7.29
CA ALA A 91 21.57 3.22 -7.74
C ALA A 91 20.25 2.90 -7.00
N PRO A 92 19.36 2.09 -7.59
CA PRO A 92 18.18 1.61 -6.88
C PRO A 92 18.56 0.85 -5.61
N VAL A 93 17.72 0.97 -4.59
CA VAL A 93 17.87 0.31 -3.30
C VAL A 93 16.73 -0.69 -3.12
N ASN A 94 17.05 -1.92 -2.73
CA ASN A 94 16.03 -2.86 -2.31
C ASN A 94 15.72 -2.69 -0.82
N ALA A 95 14.48 -2.94 -0.46
CA ALA A 95 14.04 -3.03 0.92
C ALA A 95 13.06 -4.19 1.09
N MET A 96 13.04 -4.75 2.29
CA MET A 96 12.02 -5.69 2.72
C MET A 96 11.17 -5.03 3.80
N ALA A 97 9.86 -5.12 3.67
CA ALA A 97 8.91 -4.58 4.62
C ALA A 97 7.91 -5.64 5.09
N LYS A 98 7.62 -5.65 6.38
CA LYS A 98 6.44 -6.27 6.96
C LYS A 98 5.45 -5.16 7.30
N ILE A 99 4.25 -5.24 6.74
CA ILE A 99 3.18 -4.25 6.94
C ILE A 99 1.99 -4.96 7.56
N VAL A 100 1.41 -4.36 8.60
CA VAL A 100 0.21 -4.87 9.28
C VAL A 100 -0.89 -3.83 9.17
N ILE A 101 -2.07 -4.26 8.71
CA ILE A 101 -3.25 -3.41 8.56
C ILE A 101 -4.42 -4.14 9.23
N THR A 102 -5.22 -3.45 10.04
CA THR A 102 -6.39 -4.07 10.67
C THR A 102 -7.58 -4.13 9.72
N GLU A 103 -8.52 -5.04 9.96
CA GLU A 103 -9.80 -5.07 9.26
C GLU A 103 -10.53 -3.71 9.35
N ALA A 104 -10.48 -3.05 10.51
CA ALA A 104 -11.09 -1.74 10.70
C ALA A 104 -10.44 -0.66 9.83
N ASP A 105 -9.11 -0.62 9.76
CA ASP A 105 -8.37 0.35 8.95
C ASP A 105 -8.59 0.12 7.45
N ILE A 106 -8.65 -1.15 7.00
CA ILE A 106 -9.00 -1.50 5.60
C ILE A 106 -10.39 -0.95 5.26
N ASN A 107 -11.37 -1.16 6.15
CA ASN A 107 -12.73 -0.68 5.92
C ASN A 107 -12.83 0.85 5.93
N LEU A 108 -12.11 1.52 6.83
CA LEU A 108 -12.04 2.97 6.84
C LEU A 108 -11.50 3.51 5.49
N ALA A 109 -10.40 2.92 5.01
CA ALA A 109 -9.78 3.32 3.75
C ALA A 109 -10.69 3.06 2.54
N LEU A 110 -11.36 1.90 2.47
CA LEU A 110 -12.22 1.54 1.34
C LEU A 110 -13.51 2.37 1.24
N ASN A 111 -13.96 2.97 2.35
CA ASN A 111 -15.11 3.87 2.38
C ASN A 111 -14.70 5.34 2.52
N SER A 112 -13.46 5.68 2.16
CA SER A 112 -12.99 7.05 2.07
C SER A 112 -13.36 7.69 0.73
N GLU A 113 -13.47 9.02 0.68
CA GLU A 113 -13.78 9.75 -0.57
C GLU A 113 -12.76 9.47 -1.69
N PHE A 114 -11.51 9.11 -1.34
CA PHE A 114 -10.47 8.74 -2.30
C PHE A 114 -10.84 7.52 -3.16
N ILE A 115 -11.52 6.52 -2.59
CA ILE A 115 -11.90 5.29 -3.32
C ILE A 115 -13.19 5.51 -4.13
N TYR A 116 -14.10 6.36 -3.65
CA TYR A 116 -15.39 6.62 -4.30
C TYR A 116 -15.33 7.48 -5.55
N THR A 117 -14.21 8.17 -5.80
CA THR A 117 -14.03 9.04 -6.98
C THR A 117 -13.40 8.33 -8.17
N GLN A 118 -13.01 7.05 -8.03
CA GLN A 118 -12.47 6.27 -9.15
C GLN A 118 -13.61 5.62 -9.94
N ASP A 119 -14.06 6.30 -11.00
CA ASP A 119 -14.88 5.66 -12.04
C ASP A 119 -14.07 4.53 -12.69
N MET A 120 -14.56 3.29 -12.57
CA MET A 120 -13.97 2.15 -13.27
C MET A 120 -14.76 1.87 -14.54
N GLU A 121 -14.08 1.78 -15.68
CA GLU A 121 -14.68 1.44 -16.97
C GLU A 121 -14.11 0.13 -17.51
N LEU A 122 -14.99 -0.73 -18.04
CA LEU A 122 -14.62 -1.92 -18.81
C LEU A 122 -15.34 -1.92 -20.14
N CYS A 123 -14.64 -2.35 -21.19
CA CYS A 123 -15.25 -2.61 -22.49
C CYS A 123 -15.64 -4.09 -22.59
N LEU A 124 -16.95 -4.38 -22.65
CA LEU A 124 -17.48 -5.70 -22.97
C LEU A 124 -18.06 -5.69 -24.38
N ASP A 125 -17.57 -6.56 -25.26
CA ASP A 125 -18.04 -6.67 -26.65
C ASP A 125 -18.11 -5.32 -27.39
N GLY A 126 -17.16 -4.42 -27.08
CA GLY A 126 -17.09 -3.08 -27.66
C GLY A 126 -18.03 -2.04 -27.02
N LYS A 127 -18.78 -2.40 -25.96
CA LYS A 127 -19.64 -1.51 -25.20
C LYS A 127 -19.00 -1.12 -23.87
N PRO A 128 -18.95 0.17 -23.52
CA PRO A 128 -18.44 0.61 -22.22
C PRO A 128 -19.47 0.32 -21.13
N VAL A 129 -19.02 -0.35 -20.07
CA VAL A 129 -19.75 -0.53 -18.82
C VAL A 129 -19.01 0.25 -17.74
N LYS A 130 -19.73 1.18 -17.10
CA LYS A 130 -19.19 1.97 -15.98
C LYS A 130 -19.60 1.35 -14.66
N PHE A 131 -18.65 1.29 -13.73
CA PHE A 131 -18.85 0.81 -12.37
C PHE A 131 -18.52 1.93 -11.40
N GLN A 132 -19.44 2.18 -10.47
CA GLN A 132 -19.22 3.05 -9.33
C GLN A 132 -19.40 2.25 -8.05
N LEU A 133 -18.34 2.22 -7.24
CA LEU A 133 -18.37 1.61 -5.91
C LEU A 133 -19.24 2.50 -5.00
N LYS A 134 -20.14 1.90 -4.22
CA LYS A 134 -21.01 2.63 -3.27
C LYS A 134 -20.70 2.31 -1.83
N LYS A 135 -20.47 1.04 -1.52
CA LYS A 135 -20.08 0.60 -0.18
C LYS A 135 -19.25 -0.65 -0.28
N ILE A 136 -18.22 -0.76 0.54
CA ILE A 136 -17.39 -1.95 0.63
C ILE A 136 -17.15 -2.28 2.10
N GLN A 137 -17.38 -3.53 2.47
CA GLN A 137 -17.11 -4.07 3.78
C GLN A 137 -16.26 -5.33 3.64
N ILE A 138 -15.04 -5.27 4.15
CA ILE A 138 -14.11 -6.37 4.27
C ILE A 138 -14.29 -7.05 5.63
N SER A 139 -14.30 -8.37 5.60
CA SER A 139 -14.12 -9.23 6.78
C SER A 139 -12.95 -10.17 6.55
N LEU A 140 -11.98 -10.15 7.45
CA LEU A 140 -10.81 -11.02 7.48
C LEU A 140 -11.15 -12.25 8.33
N GLY A 141 -11.21 -13.43 7.69
CA GLY A 141 -11.53 -14.69 8.34
C GLY A 141 -10.31 -15.53 8.71
N ASP A 142 -10.45 -16.38 9.71
CA ASP A 142 -9.36 -17.23 10.24
C ASP A 142 -8.84 -18.28 9.22
N ASN A 143 -9.62 -18.55 8.17
CA ASN A 143 -9.30 -19.54 7.13
C ASN A 143 -8.40 -19.01 6.00
N GLN A 144 -7.70 -17.90 6.21
CA GLN A 144 -6.96 -17.15 5.16
C GLN A 144 -7.90 -16.69 4.04
N GLU A 145 -9.11 -16.29 4.39
CA GLU A 145 -10.14 -15.85 3.44
C GLU A 145 -10.53 -14.40 3.77
N ILE A 146 -10.60 -13.58 2.72
CA ILE A 146 -11.07 -12.20 2.75
C ILE A 146 -12.47 -12.23 2.14
N GLU A 147 -13.47 -11.96 2.96
CA GLU A 147 -14.84 -11.73 2.49
C GLU A 147 -15.00 -10.24 2.19
N CYS A 148 -15.48 -9.92 1.00
CA CYS A 148 -15.73 -8.56 0.54
C CYS A 148 -17.20 -8.46 0.17
N ASN A 149 -17.96 -7.76 1.00
CA ASN A 149 -19.35 -7.42 0.74
C ASN A 149 -19.41 -6.01 0.20
N GLY A 150 -20.21 -5.76 -0.82
CA GLY A 150 -20.33 -4.41 -1.33
C GLY A 150 -21.52 -4.17 -2.22
N GLU A 151 -21.66 -2.89 -2.56
CA GLU A 151 -22.70 -2.36 -3.42
C GLU A 151 -22.02 -1.60 -4.55
N ILE A 152 -22.43 -1.90 -5.78
CA ILE A 152 -21.94 -1.21 -6.98
C ILE A 152 -23.09 -0.77 -7.85
N LEU A 153 -22.95 0.44 -8.39
CA LEU A 153 -23.82 0.94 -9.44
C LEU A 153 -23.15 0.65 -10.78
N MET A 154 -23.77 -0.21 -11.57
CA MET A 154 -23.37 -0.49 -12.95
C MET A 154 -24.19 0.37 -13.89
N THR A 155 -23.57 1.00 -14.89
CA THR A 155 -24.29 1.73 -15.93
C THR A 155 -23.96 1.17 -17.31
N GLU A 156 -24.98 0.66 -18.00
CA GLU A 156 -24.92 0.15 -19.38
C GLU A 156 -26.05 0.80 -20.20
N ASN A 157 -25.75 1.29 -21.41
CA ASN A 157 -26.76 1.86 -22.32
C ASN A 157 -27.69 2.93 -21.66
N LEU A 158 -27.12 3.76 -20.78
CA LEU A 158 -27.84 4.79 -19.99
C LEU A 158 -28.82 4.25 -18.93
N GLN A 159 -28.82 2.95 -18.66
CA GLN A 159 -29.54 2.34 -17.55
C GLN A 159 -28.57 1.99 -16.43
N SER A 160 -28.94 2.34 -15.20
CA SER A 160 -28.13 2.05 -14.02
C SER A 160 -28.79 0.96 -13.19
N HIS A 161 -28.00 -0.03 -12.79
CA HIS A 161 -28.41 -1.16 -11.97
C HIS A 161 -27.58 -1.17 -10.69
N ASN A 162 -28.27 -1.23 -9.56
CA ASN A 162 -27.60 -1.45 -8.28
C ASN A 162 -27.39 -2.95 -8.07
N LEU A 163 -26.21 -3.34 -7.63
CA LEU A 163 -25.85 -4.73 -7.43
C LEU A 163 -25.15 -4.88 -6.08
N GLU A 164 -25.71 -5.76 -5.25
CA GLU A 164 -25.07 -6.25 -4.04
C GLU A 164 -24.27 -7.51 -4.35
N TYR A 165 -23.05 -7.58 -3.82
CA TYR A 165 -22.17 -8.72 -4.00
C TYR A 165 -21.48 -9.13 -2.70
N THR A 166 -21.12 -10.40 -2.67
CA THR A 166 -20.24 -11.03 -1.70
C THR A 166 -19.14 -11.77 -2.45
N ALA A 167 -17.91 -11.31 -2.37
CA ALA A 167 -16.74 -11.98 -2.92
C ALA A 167 -15.94 -12.66 -1.81
N ILE A 168 -15.45 -13.87 -2.05
CA ILE A 168 -14.53 -14.57 -1.15
C ILE A 168 -13.20 -14.75 -1.87
N ILE A 169 -12.19 -14.04 -1.37
CA ILE A 169 -10.85 -13.99 -1.92
C ILE A 169 -9.93 -14.81 -1.01
N LYS A 170 -9.11 -15.67 -1.60
CA LYS A 170 -8.05 -16.36 -0.86
C LYS A 170 -6.69 -15.91 -1.39
N PRO A 171 -5.94 -15.10 -0.63
CA PRO A 171 -4.56 -14.79 -0.97
C PRO A 171 -3.71 -16.07 -1.00
N PRO A 172 -2.70 -16.15 -1.86
CA PRO A 172 -1.79 -17.28 -1.86
C PRO A 172 -0.78 -17.11 -0.74
N LEU A 173 -0.45 -18.21 -0.05
CA LEU A 173 0.58 -18.21 1.00
C LEU A 173 1.99 -17.85 0.47
N HIS A 174 2.17 -17.81 -0.86
CA HIS A 174 3.38 -17.35 -1.54
C HIS A 174 2.93 -16.70 -2.86
N ALA A 175 3.43 -15.49 -3.18
CA ALA A 175 2.92 -14.62 -4.26
C ALA A 175 3.03 -15.13 -5.72
N SER A 176 3.08 -16.44 -5.94
CA SER A 176 3.18 -17.04 -7.27
C SER A 176 1.85 -17.23 -8.00
N ASN A 177 0.67 -17.11 -7.36
CA ASN A 177 -0.65 -17.08 -8.02
C ASN A 177 -1.80 -16.80 -7.03
N THR A 178 -2.44 -15.62 -7.07
CA THR A 178 -3.65 -15.35 -6.27
C THR A 178 -4.82 -16.16 -6.82
N SER A 179 -5.37 -17.10 -6.04
CA SER A 179 -6.54 -17.86 -6.47
C SER A 179 -7.81 -17.19 -5.95
N PHE A 180 -8.55 -16.54 -6.85
CA PHE A 180 -9.91 -16.13 -6.56
C PHE A 180 -10.80 -17.37 -6.42
N LYS A 181 -11.35 -17.62 -5.23
CA LYS A 181 -12.04 -18.88 -4.92
C LYS A 181 -13.51 -18.85 -5.29
N ASP A 182 -14.22 -17.80 -4.89
CA ASP A 182 -15.68 -17.76 -5.02
C ASP A 182 -16.16 -16.31 -5.14
N PHE A 183 -17.10 -16.07 -6.05
CA PHE A 183 -17.84 -14.83 -6.15
C PHE A 183 -19.32 -15.15 -6.10
N ARG A 184 -20.02 -14.50 -5.20
CA ARG A 184 -21.47 -14.62 -5.09
C ARG A 184 -22.07 -13.24 -5.29
N CYS A 185 -22.82 -13.09 -6.36
CA CYS A 185 -23.69 -11.94 -6.52
C CYS A 185 -25.03 -12.28 -5.86
N LEU A 186 -25.50 -11.46 -4.92
CA LEU A 186 -26.86 -11.60 -4.41
C LEU A 186 -27.74 -10.77 -5.34
N GLN A 187 -28.41 -11.45 -6.26
CA GLN A 187 -29.16 -10.81 -7.34
C GLN A 187 -30.55 -10.39 -6.87
N GLU A 188 -30.90 -9.12 -7.11
CA GLU A 188 -32.29 -8.74 -7.39
C GLU A 188 -32.50 -8.78 -8.91
N THR A 189 -33.62 -9.33 -9.36
CA THR A 189 -33.92 -9.64 -10.77
C THR A 189 -33.58 -8.50 -11.76
N GLY A 190 -32.95 -8.81 -12.91
CA GLY A 190 -32.82 -7.88 -14.06
C GLY A 190 -31.41 -7.59 -14.59
N ILE A 191 -30.36 -8.25 -14.05
CA ILE A 191 -28.96 -8.02 -14.44
C ILE A 191 -28.53 -9.03 -15.52
N SER A 192 -27.89 -8.55 -16.60
CA SER A 192 -27.40 -9.41 -17.69
C SER A 192 -26.20 -10.26 -17.26
N LEU A 193 -26.05 -11.43 -17.88
CA LEU A 193 -24.89 -12.32 -17.65
C LEU A 193 -23.57 -11.63 -18.02
N ASP A 194 -23.61 -10.74 -19.02
CA ASP A 194 -22.45 -9.99 -19.48
C ASP A 194 -21.93 -9.07 -18.38
N LEU A 195 -22.81 -8.35 -17.68
CA LEU A 195 -22.46 -7.48 -16.55
C LEU A 195 -21.80 -8.24 -15.39
N ILE A 196 -22.33 -9.42 -15.05
CA ILE A 196 -21.74 -10.30 -14.04
C ILE A 196 -20.34 -10.73 -14.48
N THR A 197 -20.17 -11.02 -15.77
CA THR A 197 -18.88 -11.42 -16.35
C THR A 197 -17.85 -10.28 -16.33
N ALA A 198 -18.23 -9.04 -16.67
CA ALA A 198 -17.33 -7.89 -16.53
C ALA A 198 -16.91 -7.68 -15.09
N LEU A 199 -17.85 -7.72 -14.15
CA LEU A 199 -17.54 -7.55 -12.74
C LEU A 199 -16.53 -8.59 -12.27
N MET A 200 -16.76 -9.86 -12.63
CA MET A 200 -15.84 -10.95 -12.35
C MET A 200 -14.46 -10.72 -12.94
N GLN A 201 -14.38 -10.21 -14.17
CA GLN A 201 -13.12 -9.90 -14.82
C GLN A 201 -12.40 -8.74 -14.12
N LYS A 202 -13.13 -7.69 -13.71
CA LYS A 202 -12.55 -6.57 -12.95
C LYS A 202 -12.00 -7.02 -11.60
N ILE A 203 -12.78 -7.82 -10.88
CA ILE A 203 -12.37 -8.35 -9.57
C ILE A 203 -11.11 -9.21 -9.73
N LYS A 204 -11.04 -10.05 -10.77
CA LYS A 204 -9.82 -10.82 -11.07
C LYS A 204 -8.61 -9.94 -11.38
N GLU A 205 -8.78 -8.87 -12.16
CA GLU A 205 -7.70 -7.90 -12.42
C GLU A 205 -7.17 -7.30 -11.12
N LEU A 206 -8.06 -6.82 -10.24
CA LEU A 206 -7.70 -6.20 -8.96
C LEU A 206 -6.99 -7.19 -8.02
N ILE A 207 -7.41 -8.45 -8.01
CA ILE A 207 -6.87 -9.50 -7.12
C ILE A 207 -5.51 -10.02 -7.59
N ASN A 208 -5.22 -9.93 -8.89
CA ASN A 208 -3.94 -10.36 -9.46
C ASN A 208 -2.85 -9.29 -9.38
N LEU A 209 -3.12 -8.14 -8.76
CA LEU A 209 -2.10 -7.12 -8.51
C LEU A 209 -1.19 -7.56 -7.36
N SER A 210 -0.09 -8.25 -7.69
CA SER A 210 1.02 -8.50 -6.76
C SER A 210 2.08 -7.42 -6.83
N TYR A 211 2.03 -6.55 -7.84
CA TYR A 211 2.99 -5.48 -8.08
C TYR A 211 2.30 -4.12 -8.21
N PHE A 212 2.83 -3.14 -7.50
CA PHE A 212 2.36 -1.76 -7.51
C PHE A 212 3.52 -0.81 -7.79
N GLN A 213 3.30 0.20 -8.62
CA GLN A 213 4.23 1.31 -8.82
C GLN A 213 3.69 2.54 -8.08
N TRP A 214 4.50 3.09 -7.18
CA TRP A 214 4.23 4.37 -6.53
C TRP A 214 5.43 5.29 -6.75
N HIS A 215 5.28 6.28 -7.64
CA HIS A 215 6.39 7.10 -8.13
C HIS A 215 7.56 6.22 -8.62
N ASP A 216 8.75 6.43 -8.06
CA ASP A 216 9.97 5.68 -8.36
C ASP A 216 10.16 4.44 -7.47
N ILE A 217 9.11 4.01 -6.76
CA ILE A 217 9.10 2.84 -5.88
C ILE A 217 8.27 1.74 -6.50
N GLY A 218 8.88 0.58 -6.73
CA GLY A 218 8.16 -0.65 -7.03
C GLY A 218 7.96 -1.52 -5.82
N LEU A 219 6.72 -1.93 -5.59
CA LEU A 219 6.33 -2.77 -4.46
C LEU A 219 5.88 -4.11 -5.02
N LEU A 220 6.53 -5.19 -4.60
CA LEU A 220 6.17 -6.56 -4.92
C LEU A 220 5.76 -7.26 -3.64
N ILE A 221 4.49 -7.64 -3.54
CA ILE A 221 3.99 -8.44 -2.43
C ILE A 221 4.56 -9.85 -2.59
N LYS A 222 5.25 -10.36 -1.56
CA LYS A 222 5.84 -11.70 -1.51
C LYS A 222 4.96 -12.68 -0.76
N ASP A 223 4.26 -12.20 0.26
CA ASP A 223 3.36 -12.98 1.11
C ASP A 223 2.22 -12.12 1.66
N ILE A 224 1.06 -12.76 1.86
CA ILE A 224 -0.15 -12.20 2.44
C ILE A 224 -0.69 -13.22 3.44
N THR A 225 -0.73 -12.86 4.71
CA THR A 225 -1.28 -13.67 5.79
C THR A 225 -2.39 -12.92 6.53
N ILE A 226 -3.46 -13.62 6.87
CA ILE A 226 -4.52 -13.12 7.75
C ILE A 226 -4.32 -13.72 9.14
N ALA A 227 -4.27 -12.88 10.18
CA ALA A 227 -4.20 -13.33 11.56
C ALA A 227 -4.87 -12.32 12.48
N GLU A 228 -5.72 -12.78 13.41
CA GLU A 228 -6.34 -11.93 14.43
C GLU A 228 -6.99 -10.66 13.88
N LYS A 229 -7.81 -10.80 12.82
CA LYS A 229 -8.45 -9.66 12.14
C LYS A 229 -7.47 -8.62 11.56
N LYS A 230 -6.25 -9.05 11.23
CA LYS A 230 -5.22 -8.25 10.57
C LYS A 230 -4.78 -8.90 9.28
N LEU A 231 -4.47 -8.05 8.30
CA LEU A 231 -3.77 -8.41 7.08
C LEU A 231 -2.28 -8.09 7.28
N ILE A 232 -1.44 -9.11 7.15
CA ILE A 232 0.01 -9.03 7.27
C ILE A 232 0.62 -9.24 5.89
N LEU A 233 1.34 -8.24 5.40
CA LEU A 233 1.97 -8.25 4.10
C LEU A 233 3.49 -8.31 4.27
N ILE A 234 4.14 -9.19 3.51
CA ILE A 234 5.59 -9.13 3.28
C ILE A 234 5.81 -8.56 1.89
N VAL A 235 6.51 -7.44 1.80
CA VAL A 235 6.67 -6.65 0.59
C VAL A 235 8.15 -6.43 0.32
N GLU A 236 8.58 -6.75 -0.89
CA GLU A 236 9.86 -6.31 -1.43
C GLU A 236 9.66 -4.99 -2.15
N ALA A 237 10.41 -3.96 -1.77
CA ALA A 237 10.39 -2.65 -2.39
C ALA A 237 11.69 -2.42 -3.17
N ILE A 238 11.59 -1.90 -4.39
CA ILE A 238 12.72 -1.44 -5.20
C ILE A 238 12.56 0.08 -5.36
N VAL A 239 13.39 0.83 -4.65
CA VAL A 239 13.37 2.30 -4.60
C VAL A 239 14.40 2.81 -5.61
N LYS A 240 13.95 3.30 -6.77
CA LYS A 240 14.86 3.89 -7.77
C LYS A 240 15.33 5.28 -7.35
N GLN A 241 14.43 6.07 -6.77
CA GLN A 241 14.69 7.37 -6.16
C GLN A 241 13.75 7.56 -4.96
N ILE A 242 14.18 8.37 -4.01
CA ILE A 242 13.33 8.74 -2.86
C ILE A 242 12.35 9.83 -3.34
N PRO A 243 11.03 9.63 -3.18
CA PRO A 243 10.05 10.64 -3.58
C PRO A 243 10.33 11.99 -2.91
N PRO A 244 10.16 13.11 -3.62
CA PRO A 244 10.25 14.41 -3.01
C PRO A 244 9.17 14.55 -1.94
N ILE A 245 9.54 15.20 -0.84
CA ILE A 245 8.60 15.57 0.22
C ILE A 245 7.50 16.45 -0.38
N VAL A 246 6.24 16.06 -0.18
CA VAL A 246 5.11 16.93 -0.54
C VAL A 246 5.03 18.00 0.55
N ASN A 247 5.61 19.17 0.29
CA ASN A 247 5.27 20.35 1.06
C ASN A 247 3.84 20.74 0.69
N THR A 248 2.86 20.39 1.51
CA THR A 248 1.56 21.09 1.50
C THR A 248 1.75 22.49 2.09
N LEU A 249 2.43 23.35 1.34
CA LEU A 249 2.38 24.79 1.48
C LEU A 249 2.04 25.37 0.09
N SER A 250 0.80 25.15 -0.29
CA SER A 250 0.13 25.96 -1.32
C SER A 250 -1.35 26.08 -0.94
N SER A 251 -1.59 26.75 0.19
CA SER A 251 -2.82 27.50 0.40
C SER A 251 -2.56 28.95 -0.03
N THR A 252 -3.02 29.30 -1.21
CA THR A 252 -3.42 30.67 -1.56
C THR A 252 -4.75 30.59 -2.27
#